data_AF-R2SZS0-F1
#
_entry.id   AF-R2SZS0-F1
#
_cell.length_a   1.000
_cell.length_b   1.000
_cell.length_c   1.000
_cell.angle_alpha   90.00
_cell.angle_beta   90.00
_cell.angle_gamma   90.00
#
_symmetry.space_group_name_H-M   'P 1'
#
loop_
_entity.id
_entity.type
_entity.pdbx_description
1 polymer ?
#
loop_
_entity_poly.entity_id
_entity_poly.type
_entity_poly.pdbx_seq_one_letter_code
_entity_poly.pdbx_strand_id
1 'polypeptide(L)' 'MDQRVEKLEKERKEIIQLIDKFNGLNQRILKLKYVEGLTLESIAEETGYSYSYIKSKHAELMRIINFTKKV' A
#
# COMPACT_ATOMS: atom_id res chain seq x y z
N MET A 1 -24.24 -3.51 -12.78
CA MET A 1 -23.07 -2.65 -12.47
C MET A 1 -22.14 -3.48 -11.60
N ASP A 2 -20.90 -3.68 -12.03
CA ASP A 2 -19.94 -4.59 -11.40
C ASP A 2 -19.56 -4.14 -9.98
N GLN A 3 -20.22 -4.71 -8.97
CA GLN A 3 -19.91 -4.51 -7.54
C GLN A 3 -18.43 -4.77 -7.21
N ARG A 4 -17.72 -5.53 -8.05
CA ARG A 4 -16.29 -5.83 -7.93
C ARG A 4 -15.41 -4.62 -8.25
N VAL A 5 -15.76 -3.86 -9.29
CA VAL A 5 -15.01 -2.66 -9.70
C VAL A 5 -15.19 -1.57 -8.65
N GLU A 6 -16.41 -1.40 -8.15
CA GLU A 6 -16.72 -0.41 -7.12
C GLU A 6 -15.99 -0.69 -5.78
N LYS A 7 -15.86 -1.97 -5.41
CA LYS A 7 -15.09 -2.36 -4.21
C LYS A 7 -13.60 -2.08 -4.37
N LEU A 8 -13.02 -2.41 -5.54
CA LEU A 8 -11.61 -2.15 -5.84
C LEU A 8 -11.30 -0.64 -5.87
N GLU A 9 -12.19 0.16 -6.46
CA GLU A 9 -12.12 1.63 -6.46
C GLU A 9 -12.13 2.21 -5.04
N LYS A 10 -13.02 1.70 -4.18
CA LYS A 10 -13.13 2.14 -2.79
C LYS A 10 -11.87 1.82 -2.00
N GLU A 11 -11.37 0.58 -2.12
CA GLU A 11 -10.11 0.17 -1.46
C GLU A 11 -8.93 1.03 -1.93
N ARG A 12 -8.87 1.35 -3.24
CA ARG A 12 -7.84 2.24 -3.78
C ARG A 12 -7.91 3.64 -3.20
N LYS A 13 -9.11 4.23 -3.08
CA LYS A 13 -9.29 5.57 -2.48
C LYS A 13 -8.93 5.61 -1.00
N GLU A 14 -9.32 4.61 -0.22
CA GLU A 14 -8.95 4.50 1.19
C GLU A 14 -7.42 4.44 1.34
N ILE A 15 -6.76 3.66 0.49
CA ILE A 15 -5.30 3.56 0.49
C ILE A 15 -4.65 4.88 0.08
N ILE A 16 -5.18 5.60 -0.92
CA ILE A 16 -4.66 6.93 -1.31
C ILE A 16 -4.76 7.94 -0.15
N GLN A 17 -5.86 7.94 0.60
CA GLN A 17 -5.99 8.79 1.79
C GLN A 17 -5.05 8.40 2.92
N LEU A 18 -4.75 7.10 3.06
CA LEU A 18 -3.77 6.62 4.03
C LEU A 18 -2.34 6.92 3.60
N ILE A 19 -2.03 6.81 2.30
CA ILE A 19 -0.76 7.24 1.70
C ILE A 19 -0.46 8.69 2.07
N ASP A 20 -1.44 9.59 2.00
CA ASP A 20 -1.27 10.99 2.37
C ASP A 20 -0.89 11.19 3.85
N LYS A 21 -1.28 10.27 4.73
CA LYS A 21 -0.89 10.27 6.15
C LYS A 21 0.49 9.66 6.41
N PHE A 22 0.99 8.85 5.48
CA PHE A 22 2.32 8.26 5.57
C PHE A 22 3.33 9.17 4.89
N ASN A 23 4.54 9.26 5.46
CA ASN A 23 5.63 10.03 4.88
C ASN A 23 6.82 9.12 4.54
N GLY A 24 7.61 9.54 3.55
CA GLY A 24 8.86 8.87 3.17
C GLY A 24 8.63 7.48 2.56
N LEU A 25 9.36 6.49 3.07
CA LEU A 25 9.39 5.15 2.48
C LEU A 25 8.04 4.43 2.51
N ASN A 26 7.26 4.61 3.59
CA ASN A 26 5.94 3.99 3.74
C ASN A 26 4.96 4.46 2.65
N GLN A 27 4.95 5.76 2.40
CA GLN A 27 4.14 6.38 1.34
C GLN A 27 4.53 5.82 -0.03
N ARG A 28 5.83 5.69 -0.29
CA ARG A 28 6.36 5.17 -1.54
C ARG A 28 5.98 3.72 -1.76
N ILE A 29 6.13 2.85 -0.75
CA ILE A 29 5.74 1.43 -0.82
C ILE A 29 4.26 1.30 -1.19
N LEU A 30 3.37 2.03 -0.53
CA LEU A 30 1.93 1.96 -0.79
C LEU A 30 1.57 2.54 -2.15
N LYS A 31 2.17 3.67 -2.57
CA LYS A 31 1.93 4.25 -3.89
C LYS A 31 2.35 3.29 -5.00
N LEU A 32 3.55 2.74 -4.91
CA LEU A 32 4.04 1.77 -5.89
C LEU A 32 3.19 0.50 -5.92
N LYS A 33 2.70 0.03 -4.77
CA LYS A 33 1.88 -1.17 -4.70
C LYS A 33 0.47 -1.00 -5.27
N TYR A 34 -0.20 0.12 -4.95
CA TYR A 34 -1.64 0.29 -5.20
C TYR A 34 -1.99 1.35 -6.26
N VAL A 35 -1.05 2.25 -6.56
CA VAL A 35 -1.20 3.23 -7.66
C VAL A 35 -0.55 2.69 -8.92
N GLU A 36 0.72 2.27 -8.84
CA GLU A 36 1.49 1.74 -9.98
C GLU A 36 1.26 0.23 -10.21
N GLY A 37 0.77 -0.51 -9.21
CA GLY A 37 0.49 -1.94 -9.33
C GLY A 37 1.73 -2.84 -9.26
N LEU A 38 2.85 -2.34 -8.74
CA LEU A 38 4.12 -3.08 -8.67
C LEU A 38 4.08 -4.24 -7.65
N THR A 39 4.96 -5.22 -7.87
CA THR A 39 5.21 -6.30 -6.90
C THR A 39 6.12 -5.81 -5.78
N LEU A 40 6.11 -6.49 -4.63
CA LEU A 40 7.01 -6.16 -3.52
C LEU A 40 8.49 -6.30 -3.90
N GLU A 41 8.80 -7.15 -4.88
CA GLU A 41 10.14 -7.32 -5.44
C GLU A 41 10.55 -6.09 -6.26
N SER A 42 9.72 -5.65 -7.21
CA SER A 42 10.00 -4.44 -7.99
C SER A 42 10.06 -3.18 -7.11
N ILE A 43 9.25 -3.12 -6.05
CA ILE A 43 9.32 -2.04 -5.06
C ILE A 43 10.67 -2.06 -4.33
N ALA A 44 11.19 -3.23 -4.00
CA ALA A 44 12.49 -3.38 -3.35
C ALA A 44 13.62 -2.88 -4.26
N GLU A 45 13.59 -3.26 -5.53
CA GLU A 45 14.52 -2.78 -6.55
C GLU A 45 14.43 -1.25 -6.74
N GLU A 46 13.21 -0.70 -6.84
CA GLU A 46 13.02 0.73 -7.09
C GLU A 46 13.32 1.61 -5.88
N THR A 47 13.13 1.09 -4.68
CA THR A 47 13.45 1.81 -3.43
C THR A 47 14.89 1.58 -2.95
N GLY A 48 15.62 0.65 -3.59
CA GLY A 48 16.98 0.29 -3.20
C GLY A 48 17.07 -0.49 -1.88
N TYR A 49 15.96 -1.02 -1.37
CA TYR A 49 15.93 -1.83 -0.15
C TYR A 49 15.83 -3.31 -0.47
N SER A 50 16.21 -4.16 0.48
CA SER A 50 16.02 -5.61 0.33
C SER A 50 14.53 -5.97 0.36
N TYR A 51 14.15 -6.98 -0.42
CA TYR A 51 12.78 -7.51 -0.46
C TYR A 51 12.23 -7.84 0.94
N SER A 52 13.02 -8.47 1.80
CA SER A 52 12.64 -8.80 3.18
C SER A 52 12.27 -7.57 4.03
N TYR A 53 12.94 -6.45 3.80
CA TYR A 53 12.68 -5.19 4.48
C TYR A 53 11.35 -4.58 3.99
N ILE A 54 11.15 -4.51 2.67
CA ILE A 54 9.89 -4.05 2.06
C ILE A 54 8.72 -4.93 2.48
N LYS A 55 8.89 -6.26 2.51
CA LYS A 55 7.87 -7.20 2.97
C LYS A 55 7.47 -6.95 4.42
N SER A 56 8.45 -6.73 5.30
CA SER A 56 8.21 -6.44 6.72
C SER A 56 7.48 -5.10 6.90
N LYS A 57 7.91 -4.06 6.18
CA LYS A 57 7.27 -2.74 6.18
C LYS A 57 5.85 -2.78 5.63
N HIS A 58 5.64 -3.49 4.54
CA HIS A 58 4.30 -3.71 3.98
C HIS A 58 3.38 -4.41 4.99
N ALA A 59 3.86 -5.44 5.71
CA ALA A 59 3.07 -6.10 6.74
C ALA A 59 2.69 -5.16 7.89
N GLU A 60 3.62 -4.30 8.34
CA GLU A 60 3.35 -3.27 9.35
C GLU A 60 2.28 -2.28 8.88
N LEU A 61 2.38 -1.80 7.64
CA LEU A 61 1.40 -0.90 7.02
C LEU A 61 0.02 -1.55 6.94
N MET A 62 -0.06 -2.82 6.51
CA MET A 62 -1.33 -3.54 6.43
C MET A 62 -1.98 -3.74 7.80
N ARG A 63 -1.20 -3.93 8.87
CA ARG A 63 -1.76 -3.96 10.23
C ARG A 63 -2.39 -2.63 10.63
N ILE A 64 -1.72 -1.51 10.32
CA ILE A 64 -2.23 -0.16 10.62
C ILE A 64 -3.53 0.10 9.84
N ILE A 65 -3.54 -0.21 8.54
CA ILE A 65 -4.73 -0.05 7.68
C ILE A 65 -5.90 -0.87 8.21
N ASN A 66 -5.66 -2.14 8.57
CA ASN A 66 -6.69 -3.01 9.13
C ASN A 66 -7.20 -2.55 10.50
N PHE A 67 -6.34 -1.91 11.30
CA PHE A 67 -6.73 -1.30 12.57
C PHE A 67 -7.61 -0.08 12.37
N THR A 68 -7.25 0.81 11.43
CA THR A 68 -8.06 2.01 11.12
C THR A 68 -9.44 1.66 10.54
N LYS A 69 -9.58 0.54 9.82
CA LYS A 69 -10.89 0.06 9.32
C LYS A 69 -11.84 -0.43 10.42
N LYS A 70 -11.34 -0.67 11.64
CA LYS A 70 -12.11 -1.21 12.76
C LYS A 70 -12.64 -0.14 13.73
N VAL A 71 -12.33 1.14 13.51
CA VAL A 71 -12.74 2.28 14.34
C VAL A 71 -13.89 3.05 13.72
#